data_AF-A0A949MJV9-F1
#
_entry.id   AF-A0A949MJV9-F1
#
_cell.length_a   1.000
_cell.length_b   1.000
_cell.length_c   1.000
_cell.angle_alpha   90.00
_cell.angle_beta   90.00
_cell.angle_gamma   90.00
#
_symmetry.space_group_name_H-M   'P 1'
#
loop_
_entity.id
_entity.type
_entity.pdbx_description
1 polymer ?
#
loop_
_entity_poly.entity_id
_entity_poly.type
_entity_poly.pdbx_seq_one_letter_code
_entity_poly.pdbx_strand_id
1 'polypeptide(L)'
;ELNARQEWRAELDSGLVLMLGRDDGDFWSRLDQFLLTATQARAQTQKVFGSQAWTRVDLRNSQGYAVSLRQEAGDGVQKSTRNGD
;
A
#
# COMPACT_ATOMS: atom_id res chain seq x y z
N GLU A 1 4.79 -14.75 6.27
CA GLU A 1 4.91 -15.32 7.63
C GLU A 1 3.55 -15.48 8.28
N LEU A 2 3.41 -16.46 9.17
CA LEU A 2 2.26 -16.64 10.06
C LEU A 2 2.65 -16.15 11.45
N ASN A 3 1.90 -15.21 12.02
CA ASN A 3 2.21 -14.63 13.33
C ASN A 3 1.70 -15.49 14.49
N ALA A 4 2.06 -15.13 15.73
CA ALA A 4 1.62 -15.82 16.95
C ALA A 4 0.08 -15.83 17.15
N ARG A 5 -0.65 -14.95 16.46
CA ARG A 5 -2.12 -14.86 16.47
C ARG A 5 -2.78 -15.67 15.34
N GLN A 6 -2.00 -16.51 14.65
CA GLN A 6 -2.42 -17.29 13.48
C GLN A 6 -2.91 -16.42 12.32
N GLU A 7 -2.35 -15.22 12.15
CA GLU A 7 -2.62 -14.35 11.01
C GLU A 7 -1.43 -14.34 10.04
N TRP A 8 -1.75 -14.43 8.75
CA TRP A 8 -0.82 -14.29 7.66
C TRP A 8 -0.47 -12.83 7.41
N ARG A 9 0.84 -12.60 7.28
CA ARG A 9 1.45 -11.37 6.80
C ARG A 9 2.40 -11.72 5.66
N ALA A 10 2.39 -10.95 4.58
CA ALA A 10 3.40 -11.02 3.54
C ALA A 10 4.13 -9.70 3.43
N GLU A 11 5.43 -9.75 3.19
CA GLU A 11 6.23 -8.58 2.84
C GLU A 11 6.78 -8.83 1.44
N LEU A 12 6.54 -7.90 0.53
CA LEU A 12 7.03 -7.98 -0.86
C LEU A 12 8.43 -7.38 -0.94
N ASP A 13 9.16 -7.70 -2.02
CA ASP A 13 10.50 -7.15 -2.28
C ASP A 13 10.53 -5.60 -2.33
N SER A 14 9.38 -4.97 -2.61
CA SER A 14 9.24 -3.51 -2.56
C SER A 14 9.13 -2.93 -1.15
N GLY A 15 9.19 -3.76 -0.09
CA GLY A 15 8.91 -3.38 1.29
C GLY A 15 7.42 -3.17 1.61
N LEU A 16 6.52 -3.51 0.67
CA LEU A 16 5.07 -3.42 0.90
C LEU A 16 4.64 -4.54 1.85
N VAL A 17 3.98 -4.18 2.95
CA VAL A 17 3.42 -5.14 3.90
C VAL A 17 1.94 -5.42 3.60
N LEU A 18 1.61 -6.67 3.32
CA LEU A 18 0.24 -7.16 3.19
C LEU A 18 -0.18 -7.87 4.47
N MET A 19 -1.22 -7.37 5.14
CA MET A 19 -1.90 -8.04 6.25
C MET A 19 -3.06 -8.86 5.68
N LEU A 20 -2.87 -10.16 5.60
CA LEU A 20 -3.83 -11.07 4.94
C LEU A 20 -4.86 -11.63 5.93
N GLY A 21 -4.53 -11.65 7.23
CA GLY A 21 -5.44 -12.13 8.27
C GLY A 21 -5.35 -13.63 8.49
N ARG A 22 -6.33 -14.18 9.20
CA ARG A 22 -6.39 -15.63 9.43
C ARG A 22 -6.76 -16.35 8.14
N ASP A 23 -6.31 -17.59 8.03
CA ASP A 23 -6.82 -18.52 7.02
C ASP A 23 -8.25 -18.91 7.41
N ASP A 24 -9.20 -18.09 6.97
CA ASP A 24 -10.63 -18.32 7.09
C ASP A 24 -11.21 -18.70 5.71
N GLY A 25 -12.47 -19.15 5.69
CA GLY A 25 -13.11 -19.58 4.44
C GLY A 25 -13.13 -18.53 3.32
N ASP A 26 -12.93 -17.25 3.65
CA ASP A 26 -12.98 -16.13 2.71
C ASP A 26 -11.60 -15.57 2.36
N PHE A 27 -10.53 -16.08 2.98
CA PHE A 27 -9.17 -15.58 2.84
C PHE A 27 -8.74 -15.48 1.38
N TRP A 28 -8.90 -16.58 0.63
CA TRP A 28 -8.50 -16.67 -0.77
C TRP A 28 -9.33 -15.74 -1.65
N SER A 29 -10.62 -15.62 -1.38
CA SER A 29 -11.53 -14.73 -2.11
C SER A 29 -11.14 -13.27 -1.93
N ARG A 30 -10.81 -12.83 -0.70
CA ARG A 30 -10.36 -11.44 -0.45
C ARG A 30 -9.03 -11.14 -1.12
N LEU A 31 -8.10 -12.09 -1.10
CA LEU A 31 -6.81 -11.94 -1.78
C LEU A 31 -7.00 -11.83 -3.31
N ASP A 32 -7.82 -12.69 -3.91
CA ASP A 32 -8.11 -12.66 -5.34
C ASP A 32 -8.74 -11.32 -5.78
N GLN A 33 -9.78 -10.87 -5.06
CA GLN A 33 -10.41 -9.56 -5.30
C GLN A 33 -9.43 -8.39 -5.18
N PHE A 34 -8.52 -8.46 -4.21
CA PHE A 34 -7.47 -7.47 -4.08
C PHE A 34 -6.54 -7.49 -5.29
N LEU A 35 -6.04 -8.65 -5.72
CA LEU A 35 -5.11 -8.76 -6.85
C LEU A 35 -5.71 -8.24 -8.16
N LEU A 36 -7.01 -8.48 -8.38
CA LEU A 36 -7.74 -7.97 -9.55
C LEU A 36 -7.76 -6.43 -9.62
N THR A 37 -7.80 -5.77 -8.46
CA THR A 37 -7.95 -4.30 -8.38
C THR A 37 -6.64 -3.57 -8.05
N ALA A 38 -5.68 -4.25 -7.41
CA ALA A 38 -4.45 -3.66 -6.90
C ALA A 38 -3.58 -3.04 -8.00
N THR A 39 -3.51 -3.66 -9.18
CA THR A 39 -2.73 -3.13 -10.32
C THR A 39 -3.24 -1.76 -10.75
N GLN A 40 -4.57 -1.59 -10.87
CA GLN A 40 -5.17 -0.32 -11.27
C GLN A 40 -5.03 0.74 -10.17
N ALA A 41 -5.29 0.35 -8.91
CA ALA A 41 -5.16 1.24 -7.77
C ALA A 41 -3.71 1.72 -7.57
N ARG A 42 -2.73 0.83 -7.77
CA ARG A 42 -1.30 1.17 -7.73
C ARG A 42 -0.93 2.12 -8.86
N ALA A 43 -1.36 1.87 -10.09
CA ALA A 43 -1.09 2.77 -11.22
C ALA A 43 -1.65 4.18 -11.01
N GLN A 44 -2.84 4.30 -10.39
CA GLN A 44 -3.44 5.61 -10.07
C GLN A 44 -2.68 6.34 -8.96
N THR A 45 -2.36 5.63 -7.88
CA THR A 45 -1.66 6.23 -6.73
C THR A 45 -0.21 6.61 -7.06
N GLN A 46 0.46 5.87 -7.94
CA GLN A 46 1.81 6.23 -8.42
C GLN A 46 1.88 7.60 -9.08
N LYS A 47 0.81 8.01 -9.80
CA LYS A 47 0.74 9.33 -10.43
C LYS A 47 0.70 10.48 -9.43
N VAL A 48 0.24 10.22 -8.20
CA VAL A 48 -0.02 11.25 -7.19
C VAL A 48 1.04 11.24 -6.07
N PHE A 49 1.49 10.06 -5.66
CA PHE A 49 2.31 9.86 -4.47
C PHE A 49 3.70 9.26 -4.74
N GLY A 50 4.02 8.93 -6.00
CA GLY A 50 5.30 8.33 -6.38
C GLY A 50 5.28 6.81 -6.43
N SER A 51 6.39 6.23 -6.91
CA SER A 51 6.47 4.81 -7.28
C SER A 51 6.36 3.83 -6.09
N GLN A 52 6.74 4.29 -4.90
CA GLN A 52 6.75 3.56 -3.63
C GLN A 52 5.67 4.03 -2.64
N ALA A 53 4.58 4.60 -3.16
CA ALA A 53 3.55 5.20 -2.33
C ALA A 53 2.91 4.22 -1.32
N TRP A 54 2.78 2.93 -1.66
CA TRP A 54 2.09 1.97 -0.80
C TRP A 54 3.08 1.37 0.20
N THR A 55 2.75 1.47 1.49
CA THR A 55 3.58 0.92 2.57
C THR A 55 2.92 -0.25 3.28
N ARG A 56 1.58 -0.26 3.34
CA ARG A 56 0.80 -1.34 3.94
C ARG A 56 -0.56 -1.49 3.27
N VAL A 57 -1.02 -2.73 3.11
CA VAL A 57 -2.40 -3.06 2.76
C VAL A 57 -2.98 -3.99 3.81
N ASP A 58 -4.19 -3.70 4.29
CA ASP A 58 -4.93 -4.54 5.22
C ASP A 58 -6.16 -5.16 4.55
N LEU A 59 -6.15 -6.48 4.38
CA LEU A 59 -7.20 -7.28 3.74
C LEU A 59 -8.10 -8.00 4.75
N ARG A 60 -7.95 -7.72 6.05
CA ARG A 60 -8.70 -8.41 7.13
C ARG A 60 -10.16 -7.97 7.23
N ASN A 61 -10.54 -6.93 6.50
CA ASN A 61 -11.92 -6.46 6.45
C ASN A 61 -12.71 -7.27 5.40
N SER A 62 -13.87 -7.80 5.78
CA SER A 62 -14.73 -8.56 4.87
C SER A 62 -15.39 -7.73 3.78
N GLN A 63 -15.47 -6.41 3.96
CA GLN A 63 -16.12 -5.48 3.02
C GLN A 63 -15.14 -4.74 2.10
N GLY A 64 -13.82 -5.01 2.21
CA GLY A 64 -12.82 -4.34 1.38
C GLY A 64 -11.43 -4.33 2.01
N TYR A 65 -10.61 -3.36 1.63
CA TYR A 65 -9.24 -3.24 2.11
C TYR A 65 -8.87 -1.80 2.45
N ALA A 66 -7.91 -1.65 3.36
CA ALA A 66 -7.32 -0.36 3.69
C ALA A 66 -5.89 -0.29 3.14
N VAL A 67 -5.51 0.87 2.57
CA VAL A 67 -4.15 1.11 2.07
C VAL A 67 -3.53 2.26 2.85
N SER A 68 -2.33 2.06 3.38
CA SER A 68 -1.51 3.11 3.96
C SER A 68 -0.52 3.64 2.92
N LEU A 69 -0.56 4.95 2.71
CA LEU A 69 0.30 5.64 1.75
C LEU A 69 1.41 6.40 2.48
N ARG A 70 2.60 6.45 1.86
CA ARG A 70 3.67 7.36 2.20
C ARG A 70 3.91 8.26 0.99
N GLN A 71 3.87 9.56 1.20
CA GLN A 71 4.26 10.51 0.17
C GLN A 71 5.79 10.57 0.15
N GLU A 72 6.40 10.28 -1.00
CA GLU A 72 7.80 10.67 -1.21
C GLU A 72 7.84 12.21 -1.20
N ALA A 73 8.69 12.80 -0.36
CA ALA A 73 8.89 14.23 -0.35
C ALA A 73 9.36 14.63 -1.75
N GLY A 74 8.49 15.32 -2.50
CA GLY A 74 8.86 15.87 -3.80
C GLY A 74 10.10 16.71 -3.61
N ASP A 75 11.14 16.40 -4.39
CA ASP A 75 12.40 17.13 -4.39
C ASP A 75 12.07 18.62 -4.49
N GLY A 76 12.36 19.34 -3.40
CA GLY A 76 11.92 20.71 -3.23
C GLY A 76 12.51 21.55 -4.34
N VAL A 77 11.68 22.02 -5.27
CA VAL A 77 12.05 23.13 -6.14
C VAL A 77 12.27 24.34 -5.22
N GLN A 78 13.49 24.53 -4.76
CA GLN A 78 13.96 25.78 -4.18
C GLN A 78 13.94 26.83 -5.29
N LYS A 79 12.76 27.39 -5.57
CA LYS A 79 12.68 28.72 -6.18
C LYS A 79 13.10 29.72 -5.11
N SER A 80 14.41 29.88 -4.95
CA SER A 80 14.99 31.04 -4.30
C SER A 80 14.80 32.24 -5.22
N THR A 81 13.59 32.78 -5.28
CA THR A 81 13.37 34.15 -5.76
C THR A 81 13.98 35.08 -4.72
N ARG A 82 15.26 35.44 -4.94
CA ARG A 82 15.92 36.55 -4.27
C ARG A 82 15.32 37.83 -4.83
N ASN A 83 14.39 38.42 -4.08
CA ASN A 83 14.02 39.82 -4.27
C ASN A 83 14.98 40.69 -3.45
N GLY A 84 15.40 41.81 -4.03
CA GLY A 84 16.17 42.87 -3.38
C GLY A 84 17.45 43.18 -4.15
N ASP A 85 17.79 44.41 -4.47
CA ASP A 85 17.14 45.74 -4.37
C ASP A 85 17.86 46.62 -5.42
#